data_AF-A0A8T7A1A1-F1
#
_entry.id   AF-A0A8T7A1A1-F1
#
_cell.length_a   1.000
_cell.length_b   1.000
_cell.length_c   1.000
_cell.angle_alpha   90.00
_cell.angle_beta   90.00
_cell.angle_gamma   90.00
#
_symmetry.space_group_name_H-M   'P 1'
#
loop_
_entity.id
_entity.type
_entity.pdbx_description
1 polymer ?
#
loop_
_entity_poly.entity_id
_entity_poly.type
_entity_poly.pdbx_seq_one_letter_code
_entity_poly.pdbx_strand_id
1 'polypeptide(L)'
;MNKEKRREIFRRFKEANPAPKTELVHKSNFELLIAVILSAQATDVSVNKATKELYKVANTPQKILALGESGLKKYIKSIGLYNSKAKNIIKTCKILIDEYNCRIPEDRETLQKLPGVGRKTANVVLNNAFGQP
;
A
#
# COMPACT_ATOMS: atom_id res chain seq x y z
N MET A 1 18.51 11.58 -24.59
CA MET A 1 18.58 12.08 -23.19
C MET A 1 19.97 11.77 -22.59
N ASN A 2 20.86 12.76 -22.42
CA ASN A 2 22.22 12.56 -21.91
C ASN A 2 22.29 12.63 -20.36
N LYS A 3 23.46 12.36 -19.78
CA LYS A 3 23.68 12.32 -18.31
C LYS A 3 23.46 13.68 -17.64
N GLU A 4 23.92 14.75 -18.29
CA GLU A 4 23.80 16.14 -17.78
C GLU A 4 22.34 16.58 -17.69
N LYS A 5 21.57 16.36 -18.77
CA LYS A 5 20.12 16.68 -18.77
C LYS A 5 19.37 15.91 -17.69
N ARG A 6 19.66 14.62 -17.46
CA ARG A 6 19.03 13.86 -16.36
C ARG A 6 19.33 14.45 -14.99
N ARG A 7 20.59 14.82 -14.73
CA ARG A 7 20.99 15.44 -13.46
C ARG A 7 20.30 16.78 -13.24
N GLU A 8 20.23 17.62 -14.27
CA GLU A 8 19.56 18.92 -14.18
C GLU A 8 18.05 18.77 -13.93
N ILE A 9 17.38 17.79 -14.55
CA ILE A 9 15.98 17.47 -14.27
C ILE A 9 15.78 17.10 -12.79
N PHE A 10 16.57 16.17 -12.25
CA PHE A 10 16.44 15.76 -10.85
C PHE A 10 16.81 16.87 -9.86
N ARG A 11 17.77 17.75 -10.21
CA ARG A 11 18.09 18.95 -9.41
C ARG A 11 16.87 19.86 -9.28
N ARG A 12 16.22 20.19 -10.39
CA ARG A 12 15.00 21.03 -10.40
C ARG A 12 13.83 20.38 -9.67
N PHE A 13 13.64 19.07 -9.81
CA PHE A 13 12.61 18.35 -9.06
C PHE A 13 12.86 18.40 -7.55
N LYS A 14 14.11 18.22 -7.11
CA LYS A 14 14.48 18.33 -5.70
C LYS A 14 14.28 19.75 -5.15
N GLU A 15 14.56 20.78 -5.95
CA GLU A 15 14.33 22.18 -5.55
C GLU A 15 12.83 22.50 -5.43
N ALA A 16 12.01 22.02 -6.38
CA ALA A 16 10.57 22.25 -6.38
C ALA A 16 9.84 21.45 -5.28
N ASN A 17 10.31 20.24 -4.97
CA ASN A 17 9.76 19.40 -3.91
C ASN A 17 10.90 18.66 -3.17
N PRO A 18 11.41 19.24 -2.07
CA PRO A 18 12.57 18.67 -1.34
C PRO A 18 12.30 17.34 -0.66
N ALA A 19 11.04 17.04 -0.34
CA ALA A 19 10.63 15.83 0.36
C ALA A 19 9.31 15.29 -0.23
N PRO A 20 9.34 14.76 -1.47
CA PRO A 20 8.15 14.23 -2.11
C PRO A 20 7.62 13.04 -1.30
N LYS A 21 6.29 12.96 -1.17
CA LYS A 21 5.59 11.90 -0.45
C LYS A 21 4.50 11.31 -1.34
N THR A 22 4.12 10.07 -1.06
CA THR A 22 2.92 9.49 -1.67
C THR A 22 1.66 10.30 -1.36
N GLU A 23 0.73 10.35 -2.30
CA GLU A 23 -0.61 10.94 -2.10
C GLU A 23 -1.58 9.98 -1.38
N LEU A 24 -1.19 8.72 -1.18
CA LEU A 24 -1.98 7.75 -0.42
C LEU A 24 -1.94 8.11 1.07
N VAL A 25 -3.10 8.40 1.64
CA VAL A 25 -3.24 8.80 3.05
C VAL A 25 -3.16 7.56 3.94
N HIS A 26 -2.21 7.58 4.87
CA HIS A 26 -1.96 6.49 5.82
C HIS A 26 -1.31 7.03 7.11
N LYS A 27 -1.46 6.30 8.21
CA LYS A 27 -0.83 6.58 9.51
C LYS A 27 0.14 5.48 9.98
N SER A 28 0.19 4.35 9.28
CA SER A 28 1.06 3.22 9.60
C SER A 28 1.51 2.48 8.34
N ASN A 29 2.54 1.65 8.48
CA ASN A 29 3.06 0.82 7.39
C ASN A 29 2.02 -0.20 6.91
N PHE A 30 1.16 -0.68 7.81
CA PHE A 30 0.05 -1.57 7.44
C PHE A 30 -1.00 -0.82 6.61
N GLU A 31 -1.41 0.37 7.06
CA GLU A 31 -2.34 1.20 6.28
C GLU A 31 -1.76 1.50 4.89
N LEU A 32 -0.47 1.84 4.80
CA LEU A 32 0.18 2.05 3.51
C LEU A 32 0.12 0.78 2.64
N LEU A 33 0.51 -0.39 3.17
CA LEU A 33 0.48 -1.64 2.41
C LEU A 33 -0.90 -1.92 1.81
N ILE A 34 -1.95 -1.78 2.61
CA ILE A 34 -3.33 -1.97 2.14
C ILE A 34 -3.70 -0.94 1.06
N ALA A 35 -3.35 0.33 1.25
CA ALA A 35 -3.59 1.37 0.26
C ALA A 35 -2.87 1.08 -1.08
N VAL A 36 -1.63 0.61 -1.06
CA VAL A 36 -0.90 0.25 -2.30
C VAL A 36 -1.50 -1.00 -2.96
N ILE A 37 -1.96 -2.00 -2.21
CA ILE A 37 -2.69 -3.15 -2.78
C ILE A 37 -3.98 -2.68 -3.47
N LEU A 38 -4.69 -1.73 -2.85
CA LEU A 38 -5.91 -1.15 -3.40
C LEU A 38 -5.68 -0.26 -4.62
N SER A 39 -4.51 0.37 -4.77
CA SER A 39 -4.22 1.31 -5.85
C SER A 39 -3.99 0.67 -7.22
N ALA A 40 -3.82 -0.65 -7.28
CA ALA A 40 -3.69 -1.37 -8.56
C ALA A 40 -4.90 -1.08 -9.48
N GLN A 41 -4.69 -0.39 -10.60
CA GLN A 41 -5.75 0.06 -11.51
C GLN A 41 -6.84 0.91 -10.83
N ALA A 42 -6.46 1.74 -9.87
CA ALA A 42 -7.32 2.71 -9.21
C ALA A 42 -6.59 4.04 -9.06
N THR A 43 -7.32 5.11 -8.82
CA THR A 43 -6.74 6.44 -8.54
C THR A 43 -6.52 6.60 -7.05
N ASP A 44 -5.50 7.36 -6.65
CA ASP A 44 -5.22 7.63 -5.23
C ASP A 44 -6.42 8.31 -4.54
N VAL A 45 -7.15 9.17 -5.26
CA VAL A 45 -8.41 9.77 -4.77
C VAL A 45 -9.44 8.70 -4.43
N SER A 46 -9.65 7.70 -5.29
CA SER A 46 -10.62 6.62 -5.03
C SER A 46 -10.19 5.73 -3.86
N VAL A 47 -8.89 5.45 -3.74
CA VAL A 47 -8.34 4.67 -2.63
C VAL A 47 -8.53 5.44 -1.32
N ASN A 48 -8.12 6.70 -1.26
CA ASN A 48 -8.23 7.55 -0.09
C ASN A 48 -9.68 7.70 0.39
N LYS A 49 -10.66 7.78 -0.52
CA LYS A 49 -12.09 7.79 -0.17
C LYS A 49 -12.52 6.49 0.52
N ALA A 50 -12.11 5.34 0.00
CA ALA A 50 -12.45 4.05 0.60
C ALA A 50 -11.73 3.81 1.93
N THR A 51 -10.43 4.09 1.98
CA THR A 51 -9.59 3.85 3.17
C THR A 51 -9.94 4.78 4.32
N LYS A 52 -10.40 6.01 4.04
CA LYS A 52 -10.89 6.94 5.08
C LYS A 52 -11.97 6.32 5.97
N GLU A 53 -12.92 5.60 5.38
CA GLU A 53 -14.00 4.96 6.16
C GLU A 53 -13.57 3.59 6.69
N LEU A 54 -12.81 2.81 5.91
CA LEU A 54 -12.28 1.51 6.34
C LEU A 54 -11.40 1.64 7.59
N TYR A 55 -10.45 2.57 7.61
CA TYR A 55 -9.45 2.66 8.68
C TYR A 55 -10.01 3.20 10.00
N LYS A 56 -11.21 3.81 10.00
CA LYS A 56 -11.91 4.14 11.26
C LYS A 56 -12.29 2.88 12.03
N VAL A 57 -12.63 1.81 11.32
CA VAL A 57 -13.14 0.56 11.93
C VAL A 57 -12.10 -0.56 11.91
N ALA A 58 -11.23 -0.61 10.89
CA ALA A 58 -10.27 -1.68 10.69
C ALA A 58 -8.98 -1.18 10.03
N ASN A 59 -7.94 -0.98 10.83
CA ASN A 59 -6.63 -0.51 10.39
C ASN A 59 -5.44 -1.36 10.92
N THR A 60 -5.72 -2.59 11.32
CA THR A 60 -4.70 -3.59 11.69
C THR A 60 -5.04 -4.94 11.04
N PRO A 61 -4.06 -5.86 10.87
CA PRO A 61 -4.33 -7.19 10.33
C PRO A 61 -5.49 -7.90 11.03
N GLN A 62 -5.50 -7.85 12.36
CA GLN A 62 -6.51 -8.52 13.20
C GLN A 62 -7.91 -7.91 12.98
N LYS A 63 -8.01 -6.57 12.94
CA LYS A 63 -9.31 -5.91 12.71
C LYS A 63 -9.84 -6.18 11.31
N ILE A 64 -8.97 -6.23 10.31
CA ILE A 64 -9.35 -6.57 8.93
C ILE A 64 -9.82 -8.03 8.84
N LEU A 65 -9.16 -8.97 9.54
CA LEU A 65 -9.64 -10.35 9.61
C LEU A 65 -10.96 -10.48 10.36
N ALA A 66 -11.13 -9.78 11.47
CA ALA A 66 -12.38 -9.77 12.24
C ALA A 66 -13.55 -9.19 11.41
N LEU A 67 -13.28 -8.21 10.53
CA LEU A 67 -14.26 -7.69 9.60
C LEU A 67 -14.68 -8.73 8.53
N GLY A 68 -13.77 -9.65 8.21
CA GLY A 68 -13.96 -10.70 7.21
C GLY A 68 -13.99 -10.17 5.77
N GLU A 69 -13.93 -11.09 4.80
CA GLU A 69 -13.91 -10.73 3.37
C GLU A 69 -15.18 -9.95 2.97
N SER A 70 -16.36 -10.43 3.37
CA SER A 70 -17.65 -9.80 3.05
C SER A 70 -17.78 -8.41 3.68
N GLY A 71 -17.29 -8.21 4.90
CA GLY A 71 -17.27 -6.90 5.55
C GLY A 71 -16.31 -5.94 4.85
N LEU A 72 -15.10 -6.38 4.54
CA LEU A 72 -14.11 -5.58 3.81
C LEU A 72 -14.63 -5.11 2.45
N LYS A 73 -15.27 -6.02 1.68
CA LYS A 73 -15.87 -5.68 0.37
C LYS A 73 -16.83 -4.49 0.44
N LYS A 74 -17.59 -4.32 1.54
CA LYS A 74 -18.53 -3.18 1.69
C LYS A 74 -17.81 -1.83 1.65
N TYR A 75 -16.59 -1.74 2.18
CA TYR A 75 -15.81 -0.51 2.23
C TYR A 75 -15.06 -0.23 0.93
N ILE A 76 -14.61 -1.28 0.23
CA ILE A 76 -13.76 -1.14 -0.97
C ILE A 76 -14.50 -1.40 -2.29
N LYS A 77 -15.82 -1.63 -2.28
CA LYS A 77 -16.63 -1.93 -3.49
C LYS A 77 -16.56 -0.87 -4.59
N SER A 78 -16.19 0.36 -4.26
CA SER A 78 -16.00 1.45 -5.23
C SER A 78 -14.69 1.35 -6.02
N ILE A 79 -13.79 0.44 -5.61
CA ILE A 79 -12.48 0.25 -6.23
C ILE A 79 -12.57 -0.89 -7.25
N GLY A 80 -11.99 -0.68 -8.44
CA GLY A 80 -11.89 -1.73 -9.45
C GLY A 80 -11.19 -2.99 -8.91
N LEU A 81 -11.65 -4.16 -9.34
CA LEU A 81 -11.11 -5.47 -8.91
C LEU A 81 -11.27 -5.74 -7.39
N TYR A 82 -12.22 -5.09 -6.71
CA TYR A 82 -12.38 -5.22 -5.25
C TYR A 82 -12.56 -6.66 -4.76
N ASN A 83 -13.14 -7.56 -5.56
CA ASN A 83 -13.32 -8.97 -5.18
C ASN A 83 -11.98 -9.69 -4.98
N SER A 84 -11.08 -9.60 -5.96
CA SER A 84 -9.75 -10.21 -5.86
C SER A 84 -8.88 -9.48 -4.83
N LYS A 85 -8.99 -8.14 -4.76
CA LYS A 85 -8.30 -7.33 -3.75
C LYS A 85 -8.71 -7.71 -2.32
N ALA A 86 -10.01 -7.87 -2.05
CA ALA A 86 -10.49 -8.29 -0.73
C ALA A 86 -9.90 -9.65 -0.33
N LYS A 87 -9.95 -10.63 -1.23
CA LYS A 87 -9.38 -11.97 -1.02
C LYS A 87 -7.87 -11.89 -0.72
N ASN A 88 -7.14 -11.09 -1.48
CA ASN A 88 -5.70 -10.89 -1.29
C ASN A 88 -5.41 -10.22 0.05
N ILE A 89 -6.12 -9.16 0.41
CA ILE A 89 -5.95 -8.44 1.68
C ILE A 89 -6.20 -9.38 2.87
N ILE A 90 -7.27 -10.18 2.84
CA ILE A 90 -7.55 -11.16 3.90
C ILE A 90 -6.40 -12.17 4.03
N LYS A 91 -5.92 -12.73 2.93
CA LYS A 91 -4.78 -13.68 2.96
C LYS A 91 -3.50 -13.02 3.46
N THR A 92 -3.20 -11.81 3.00
CA THR A 92 -2.06 -11.01 3.48
C THR A 92 -2.15 -10.78 4.98
N CYS A 93 -3.33 -10.43 5.52
CA CYS A 93 -3.50 -10.24 6.96
C CYS A 93 -3.25 -11.53 7.76
N LYS A 94 -3.68 -12.70 7.26
CA LYS A 94 -3.39 -14.00 7.87
C LYS A 94 -1.88 -14.25 7.92
N ILE A 95 -1.20 -14.15 6.77
CA ILE A 95 0.25 -14.34 6.67
C ILE A 95 1.00 -13.39 7.63
N LEU A 96 0.61 -12.12 7.69
CA LEU A 96 1.23 -11.15 8.59
C LEU A 96 1.07 -11.53 10.07
N ILE A 97 -0.09 -12.07 10.46
CA ILE A 97 -0.33 -12.52 11.83
C ILE A 97 0.49 -13.78 12.13
N ASP A 98 0.41 -14.78 11.25
CA ASP A 98 0.94 -16.12 11.48
C ASP A 98 2.48 -16.17 11.38
N GLU A 99 3.06 -15.43 10.43
CA GLU A 99 4.49 -15.52 10.11
C GLU A 99 5.31 -14.28 10.54
N TYR A 100 4.67 -13.11 10.64
CA TYR A 100 5.39 -11.84 10.82
C TYR A 100 4.97 -11.05 12.07
N ASN A 101 4.23 -11.64 13.01
CA ASN A 101 3.78 -10.98 14.24
C ASN A 101 3.13 -9.60 13.99
N CYS A 102 2.32 -9.51 12.93
CA CYS A 102 1.65 -8.30 12.44
C CYS A 102 2.57 -7.17 11.95
N ARG A 103 3.87 -7.42 11.77
CA ARG A 103 4.82 -6.44 11.24
C ARG A 103 4.93 -6.56 9.73
N ILE A 104 5.12 -5.43 9.06
CA ILE A 104 5.34 -5.41 7.61
C ILE A 104 6.81 -5.75 7.33
N PRO A 105 7.11 -6.77 6.52
CA PRO A 105 8.49 -7.10 6.16
C PRO A 105 9.21 -5.93 5.48
N GLU A 106 10.48 -5.74 5.84
CA GLU A 106 11.34 -4.68 5.29
C GLU A 106 12.22 -5.18 4.13
N ASP A 107 11.87 -6.32 3.55
CA ASP A 107 12.59 -6.91 2.43
C ASP A 107 11.64 -7.18 1.24
N ARG A 108 12.17 -6.95 0.03
CA ARG A 108 11.40 -7.00 -1.20
C ARG A 108 10.91 -8.40 -1.55
N GLU A 109 11.69 -9.43 -1.22
CA GLU A 109 11.38 -10.81 -1.61
C GLU A 109 10.22 -11.35 -0.77
N THR A 110 10.23 -11.11 0.53
CA THR A 110 9.16 -11.46 1.45
C THR A 110 7.91 -10.65 1.18
N LEU A 111 8.02 -9.34 0.93
CA LEU A 111 6.85 -8.55 0.54
C LEU A 111 6.18 -9.11 -0.72
N GLN A 112 6.95 -9.57 -1.71
CA GLN A 112 6.40 -10.16 -2.93
C GLN A 112 5.73 -11.53 -2.72
N LYS A 113 5.96 -12.21 -1.60
CA LYS A 113 5.22 -13.42 -1.23
C LYS A 113 3.79 -13.09 -0.77
N LEU A 114 3.53 -11.84 -0.38
CA LEU A 114 2.19 -11.41 0.03
C LEU A 114 1.24 -11.34 -1.17
N PRO A 115 0.03 -11.92 -1.10
CA PRO A 115 -0.93 -11.87 -2.19
C PRO A 115 -1.28 -10.43 -2.61
N GLY A 116 -1.21 -10.18 -3.92
CA GLY A 116 -1.47 -8.85 -4.49
C GLY A 116 -0.29 -7.87 -4.40
N VAL A 117 0.86 -8.31 -3.90
CA VAL A 117 2.09 -7.50 -3.84
C VAL A 117 3.06 -7.96 -4.91
N GLY A 118 3.13 -7.23 -6.01
CA GLY A 118 4.17 -7.42 -7.03
C GLY A 118 5.43 -6.59 -6.74
N ARG A 119 6.46 -6.72 -7.59
CA ARG A 119 7.72 -5.97 -7.48
C ARG A 119 7.53 -4.46 -7.30
N LYS A 120 6.63 -3.84 -8.07
CA LYS A 120 6.32 -2.39 -7.96
C LYS A 120 5.72 -2.06 -6.59
N THR A 121 4.73 -2.83 -6.15
CA THR A 121 4.07 -2.64 -4.84
C THR A 121 5.07 -2.74 -3.71
N ALA A 122 5.92 -3.76 -3.72
CA ALA A 122 6.98 -3.93 -2.73
C ALA A 122 7.92 -2.72 -2.69
N ASN A 123 8.42 -2.26 -3.84
CA ASN A 123 9.30 -1.09 -3.91
C ASN A 123 8.63 0.19 -3.39
N VAL A 124 7.34 0.42 -3.71
CA VAL A 124 6.61 1.60 -3.21
C VAL A 124 6.50 1.57 -1.70
N VAL A 125 6.19 0.40 -1.11
CA VAL A 125 6.13 0.23 0.36
C VAL A 125 7.50 0.45 0.97
N LEU A 126 8.55 -0.20 0.45
CA LEU A 126 9.92 -0.06 0.97
C LEU A 126 10.43 1.38 0.94
N ASN A 127 10.16 2.10 -0.14
CA ASN A 127 10.58 3.49 -0.28
C ASN A 127 9.81 4.43 0.66
N ASN A 128 8.47 4.31 0.71
CA ASN A 128 7.64 5.25 1.47
C ASN A 128 7.58 4.94 2.97
N ALA A 129 7.58 3.66 3.38
CA ALA A 129 7.51 3.27 4.79
C ALA A 129 8.89 3.18 5.46
N PHE A 130 9.93 2.79 4.70
CA PHE A 130 11.23 2.43 5.28
C PHE A 130 12.40 3.22 4.67
N GLY A 131 12.14 4.15 3.73
CA GLY A 131 13.18 5.01 3.15
C GLY A 131 14.20 4.30 2.27
N GLN A 132 13.89 3.07 1.81
CA GLN A 132 14.81 2.32 0.97
C GLN A 132 14.87 2.87 -0.47
N PRO A 133 16.04 2.86 -1.13
CA PRO A 133 16.24 3.40 -2.48
C PRO A 133 15.59 2.56 -3.59
#